data_AF-A0A811Q7G3-F1
#
_entry.id   AF-A0A811Q7G3-F1
#
_cell.length_a   1.000
_cell.length_b   1.000
_cell.length_c   1.000
_cell.angle_alpha   90.00
_cell.angle_beta   90.00
_cell.angle_gamma   90.00
#
_symmetry.space_group_name_H-M   'P 1'
#
loop_
_entity.id
_entity.type
_entity.pdbx_description
1 polymer ?
#
loop_
_entity_poly.entity_id
_entity_poly.type
_entity_poly.pdbx_seq_one_letter_code
_entity_poly.pdbx_strand_id
1 'polypeptide(L)'
;MATTNSCILQFTPSYYAATQGNEFNFSGLYLYHTYKGSNANQVEIIPRHQFGTLTVNNWVIRDGLSGSAKVIARAQACMSMPVTGVAPSA
;
A
#
# COMPACT_ATOMS: atom_id res chain seq x y z
N MET A 1 0.65 -2.81 25.65
CA MET A 1 0.82 -4.21 25.21
C MET A 1 0.08 -4.36 23.89
N ALA A 2 0.79 -4.43 22.77
CA ALA A 2 0.17 -4.63 21.46
C ALA A 2 0.17 -6.13 21.15
N THR A 3 -1.00 -6.75 21.14
CA THR A 3 -1.19 -8.12 20.65
C THR A 3 -1.00 -8.14 19.14
N THR A 4 0.14 -8.65 18.67
CA THR A 4 0.34 -8.99 17.27
C THR A 4 -0.48 -10.23 16.95
N ASN A 5 -1.70 -10.04 16.44
CA ASN A 5 -2.38 -11.13 15.75
C ASN A 5 -1.59 -11.42 14.48
N SER A 6 -0.85 -12.53 14.47
CA SER A 6 -0.16 -13.00 13.26
C SER A 6 -1.22 -13.24 12.19
N CYS A 7 -1.29 -12.37 11.18
CA CYS A 7 -2.11 -12.62 10.01
C CYS A 7 -1.38 -13.69 9.18
N ILE A 8 -1.72 -14.96 9.42
CA ILE A 8 -1.26 -16.04 8.58
C ILE A 8 -1.99 -15.88 7.25
N LEU A 9 -1.27 -15.45 6.22
CA LEU A 9 -1.77 -15.37 4.85
C LEU A 9 -2.05 -16.80 4.36
N GLN A 10 -3.32 -17.24 4.40
CA GLN A 10 -3.76 -18.54 3.90
C GLN A 10 -4.33 -18.39 2.49
N PHE A 11 -3.79 -19.14 1.53
CA PHE A 11 -4.37 -19.29 0.20
C PHE A 11 -4.15 -20.73 -0.29
N THR A 12 -5.10 -21.24 -1.06
CA THR A 12 -5.02 -22.58 -1.66
C THR A 12 -4.31 -22.46 -3.01
N PRO A 13 -3.13 -23.07 -3.20
CA PRO A 13 -2.50 -23.11 -4.51
C PRO A 13 -3.39 -23.87 -5.49
N SER A 14 -3.72 -23.29 -6.65
CA SER A 14 -4.31 -24.05 -7.75
C SER A 14 -3.27 -24.97 -8.37
N TYR A 15 -3.69 -26.11 -8.91
CA TYR A 15 -2.90 -27.26 -9.42
C TYR A 15 -1.63 -26.97 -10.27
N TYR A 16 -1.46 -25.74 -10.79
CA TYR A 16 -0.31 -25.30 -11.58
C TYR A 16 0.70 -24.39 -10.84
N ALA A 17 0.46 -24.08 -9.57
CA ALA A 17 1.42 -23.34 -8.76
C ALA A 17 2.58 -24.28 -8.39
N ALA A 18 3.57 -24.39 -9.28
CA ALA A 18 4.80 -25.11 -9.03
C ALA A 18 5.50 -24.50 -7.80
N THR A 19 5.27 -25.10 -6.63
CA THR A 19 5.99 -24.82 -5.39
C THR A 19 7.38 -25.41 -5.49
N GLN A 20 8.29 -24.68 -6.14
CA GLN A 20 9.72 -24.86 -5.92
C GLN A 20 10.28 -23.55 -5.36
N GLY A 21 10.10 -23.36 -4.05
CA GLY A 21 10.57 -22.19 -3.29
C GLY A 21 9.49 -21.61 -2.36
N ASN A 22 9.93 -20.98 -1.26
CA ASN A 22 9.07 -20.22 -0.34
C ASN A 22 8.66 -18.84 -0.92
N GLU A 23 8.76 -18.68 -2.23
CA GLU A 23 8.57 -17.42 -2.93
C GLU A 23 7.30 -17.46 -3.78
N PHE A 24 6.49 -16.41 -3.65
CA PHE A 24 5.29 -16.22 -4.45
C PHE A 24 5.47 -14.96 -5.27
N ASN A 25 5.54 -15.11 -6.59
CA ASN A 25 5.60 -13.98 -7.50
C ASN A 25 4.18 -13.59 -7.93
N PHE A 26 3.71 -12.45 -7.43
CA PHE A 26 2.47 -11.84 -7.89
C PHE A 26 2.81 -10.77 -8.93
N SER A 27 2.33 -10.97 -10.15
CA SER A 27 2.47 -10.01 -11.26
C SER A 27 1.09 -9.51 -11.72
N GLY A 28 1.06 -8.41 -12.47
CA GLY A 28 -0.19 -7.80 -12.93
C GLY A 28 -1.01 -7.13 -11.84
N LEU A 29 -0.38 -6.77 -10.71
CA LEU A 29 -1.03 -6.05 -9.62
C LEU A 29 -0.76 -4.56 -9.71
N TYR A 30 -1.80 -3.76 -9.52
CA TYR A 30 -1.73 -2.30 -9.65
C TYR A 30 -2.21 -1.63 -8.37
N LEU A 31 -1.33 -0.82 -7.76
CA LEU A 31 -1.62 -0.04 -6.56
C LEU A 31 -2.19 1.33 -6.95
N TYR A 32 -3.36 1.67 -6.42
CA TYR A 32 -4.04 2.93 -6.66
C TYR A 32 -3.96 3.81 -5.43
N HIS A 33 -3.13 4.86 -5.52
CA HIS A 33 -3.10 5.96 -4.56
C HIS A 33 -4.02 7.08 -5.08
N THR A 34 -4.99 7.52 -4.29
CA THR A 34 -5.91 8.60 -4.67
C THR A 34 -5.88 9.60 -3.55
N TYR A 35 -5.10 10.66 -3.73
CA TYR A 35 -4.79 11.62 -2.67
C TYR A 35 -5.77 12.79 -2.59
N LYS A 36 -6.66 12.94 -3.57
CA LYS A 36 -7.58 14.08 -3.67
C LYS A 36 -8.92 13.65 -4.28
N GLY A 37 -9.96 14.41 -3.96
CA GLY A 37 -11.32 14.20 -4.47
C GLY A 37 -12.18 13.35 -3.53
N SER A 38 -13.43 13.12 -3.92
CA SER A 38 -14.41 12.37 -3.11
C SER A 38 -14.03 10.91 -2.87
N ASN A 39 -13.15 10.36 -3.69
CA ASN A 39 -12.65 8.98 -3.60
C ASN A 39 -11.23 8.92 -3.04
N ALA A 40 -10.79 9.93 -2.29
CA ALA A 40 -9.49 9.91 -1.64
C ALA A 40 -9.38 8.70 -0.71
N ASN A 41 -8.30 7.94 -0.85
CA ASN A 41 -8.04 6.73 -0.08
C ASN A 41 -6.79 6.86 0.82
N GLN A 42 -6.41 8.10 1.10
CA GLN A 42 -5.41 8.47 2.08
C GLN A 42 -5.78 9.82 2.69
N VAL A 43 -5.34 10.04 3.92
CA VAL A 43 -5.50 11.32 4.61
C VAL A 43 -4.25 11.66 5.38
N GLU A 44 -3.86 12.93 5.29
CA GLU A 44 -2.80 13.51 6.10
C GLU A 44 -3.37 13.84 7.48
N ILE A 45 -2.86 13.16 8.52
CA ILE A 45 -3.28 13.39 9.91
C ILE A 45 -2.46 14.52 10.51
N ILE A 46 -1.15 14.52 10.25
CA ILE A 46 -0.26 15.60 10.66
C ILE A 46 0.24 16.27 9.39
N PRO A 47 -0.20 17.51 9.11
CA PRO A 47 0.24 18.25 7.95
C PRO A 47 1.76 18.48 7.98
N ARG A 48 2.38 18.61 6.81
CA ARG A 48 3.81 18.83 6.67
C ARG A 48 4.29 19.99 7.55
N HIS A 49 5.07 19.66 8.57
CA HIS A 49 5.76 20.62 9.43
C HIS A 49 7.25 20.31 9.48
N GLN A 50 7.97 20.96 10.39
CA GLN A 50 9.43 20.84 10.54
C GLN A 50 9.89 19.38 10.74
N PHE A 51 9.04 18.52 11.28
CA PHE A 51 9.33 17.10 11.55
C PHE A 51 8.83 16.14 10.46
N GLY A 52 8.19 16.65 9.41
CA GLY A 52 7.64 15.87 8.31
C GLY A 52 6.12 15.82 8.33
N THR A 53 5.60 14.78 7.68
CA THR A 53 4.17 14.52 7.50
C THR A 53 3.81 13.15 8.07
N LEU A 54 2.61 13.01 8.64
CA LEU A 54 2.01 11.72 8.96
C LEU A 54 0.78 11.48 8.10
N THR A 55 0.79 10.41 7.32
CA THR A 55 -0.30 10.01 6.43
C THR A 55 -0.76 8.61 6.77
N VAL A 56 -2.08 8.42 6.86
CA VAL A 56 -2.69 7.08 6.85
C VAL A 56 -3.30 6.80 5.49
N ASN A 57 -3.20 5.55 5.04
CA ASN A 57 -3.70 5.12 3.75
C ASN A 57 -4.53 3.85 3.82
N ASN A 58 -5.38 3.71 2.82
CA ASN A 58 -6.18 2.53 2.52
C ASN A 58 -6.17 2.30 1.00
N TRP A 59 -4.97 2.17 0.44
CA TRP A 59 -4.74 2.08 -0.99
C TRP A 59 -5.29 0.77 -1.56
N VAL A 60 -5.89 0.86 -2.74
CA VAL A 60 -6.54 -0.27 -3.40
C VAL A 60 -5.53 -0.98 -4.29
N ILE A 61 -5.47 -2.31 -4.23
CA ILE A 61 -4.70 -3.14 -5.16
C ILE A 61 -5.68 -3.87 -6.08
N ARG A 62 -5.50 -3.73 -7.40
CA ARG A 62 -6.33 -4.36 -8.42
C ARG A 62 -5.54 -5.34 -9.27
N ASP A 63 -6.24 -6.26 -9.92
CA ASP A 63 -5.72 -7.24 -10.89
C ASP A 63 -5.63 -6.69 -12.33
N GLY A 64 -5.85 -5.39 -12.53
CA GLY A 64 -5.80 -4.76 -13.83
C GLY A 64 -5.87 -3.23 -13.76
N LEU A 65 -5.64 -2.58 -14.91
CA LEU A 65 -5.60 -1.12 -15.03
C LEU A 65 -6.99 -0.47 -15.20
N SER A 66 -8.01 -1.24 -15.57
CA SER A 66 -9.33 -0.70 -15.89
C SER A 66 -10.05 -0.18 -14.64
N GLY A 67 -10.96 0.79 -14.84
CA GLY A 67 -11.82 1.29 -13.77
C GLY A 67 -12.68 0.20 -13.12
N SER A 68 -12.98 -0.87 -13.87
CA SER A 68 -13.76 -2.03 -13.46
C SER A 68 -12.91 -3.22 -12.98
N ALA A 69 -11.58 -3.12 -12.94
CA ALA A 69 -10.69 -4.17 -12.46
C ALA A 69 -10.99 -4.52 -11.00
N LYS A 70 -10.85 -5.81 -10.65
CA LYS A 70 -11.28 -6.33 -9.36
C LYS A 70 -10.31 -5.87 -8.27
N VAL A 71 -10.86 -5.45 -7.14
CA VAL A 71 -10.07 -5.21 -5.93
C VAL A 71 -9.72 -6.54 -5.30
N ILE A 72 -8.42 -6.85 -5.20
CA ILE A 72 -7.93 -8.12 -4.64
C ILE A 72 -7.30 -7.95 -3.26
N ALA A 73 -6.81 -6.75 -2.94
CA ALA A 73 -6.17 -6.45 -1.68
C ALA A 73 -6.19 -4.93 -1.38
N ARG A 74 -5.80 -4.58 -0.17
CA ARG A 74 -5.61 -3.19 0.26
C ARG A 74 -4.27 -3.06 0.98
N ALA A 75 -3.47 -2.07 0.57
CA ALA A 75 -2.29 -1.66 1.32
C ALA A 75 -2.72 -0.61 2.34
N GLN A 76 -2.50 -0.91 3.62
CA GLN A 76 -2.90 -0.07 4.73
C GLN A 76 -1.70 0.16 5.62
N ALA A 77 -1.33 1.43 5.80
CA ALA A 77 -0.25 1.81 6.69
C ALA A 77 -0.47 3.20 7.27
N CYS A 78 0.19 3.43 8.41
CA CYS A 78 0.49 4.76 8.92
C CYS A 78 1.95 5.05 8.59
N MET A 79 2.22 6.08 7.79
CA MET A 79 3.56 6.37 7.28
C MET A 79 3.99 7.78 7.65
N SER A 80 5.22 7.90 8.17
CA SER A 80 5.91 9.16 8.37
C SER A 80 6.82 9.46 7.18
N MET A 81 6.69 10.65 6.60
CA MET A 81 7.65 11.16 5.61
C MET A 81 8.49 12.27 6.23
N PRO A 82 9.82 12.12 6.32
CA PRO A 82 10.68 13.18 6.85
C PRO A 82 10.71 14.39 5.90
N VAL A 83 11.04 15.57 6.43
CA VAL A 83 11.37 16.73 5.59
C VAL A 83 12.68 16.43 4.87
N THR A 84 12.62 16.15 3.57
CA THR A 84 13.83 16.15 2.75
C THR A 84 14.39 17.58 2.74
N GLY A 85 15.65 17.71 3.16
CA GLY A 85 16.35 18.99 3.22
C GLY A 85 16.28 19.71 1.88
N VAL A 86 16.24 21.04 1.96
CA VAL A 86 16.37 21.98 0.83
C VAL A 86 17.48 21.47 -0.09
N ALA A 87 17.16 21.20 -1.36
CA ALA A 87 18.19 20.97 -2.37
C ALA A 87 19.15 22.16 -2.31
N PRO A 88 20.48 21.97 -2.16
CA PRO A 88 21.39 23.09 -2.21
C PRO A 88 21.19 23.78 -3.56
N SER A 89 20.91 25.08 -3.51
CA SER A 89 20.89 25.96 -4.67
C SER A 89 22.22 25.79 -5.41
N ALA A 90 22.12 25.45 -6.70
CA ALA A 90 23.24 25.42 -7.63
C ALA A 90 23.94 26.78 -7.73
#